data_AF-A0A1Q3H1V3-F1
#
_entry.id   AF-A0A1Q3H1V3-F1
#
_cell.length_a   1.000
_cell.length_b   1.000
_cell.length_c   1.000
_cell.angle_alpha   90.00
_cell.angle_beta   90.00
_cell.angle_gamma   90.00
#
_symmetry.space_group_name_H-M   'P 1'
#
loop_
_entity.id
_entity.type
_entity.pdbx_description
1 polymer ?
#
loop_
_entity_poly.entity_id
_entity_poly.type
_entity_poly.pdbx_seq_one_letter_code
_entity_poly.pdbx_strand_id
1 'polypeptide(L)'
;MSTHKKEQLTPAHIQEKLMALKPTLLQGYPLSYLAFTIVTRQAIDHTVAKGEEVILGEWTELYIIVDFKEAVGWQFYKLQATLIDYLQTEVSLITKTSPDRGWISKQTKPYEII
;
A
#
# COMPACT_ATOMS: atom_id res chain seq x y z
N MET A 1 12.99 5.62 28.50
CA MET A 1 12.67 6.17 27.16
C MET A 1 12.84 5.03 26.17
N SER A 2 11.75 4.36 25.79
CA SER A 2 11.82 3.27 24.82
C SER A 2 11.94 3.86 23.43
N THR A 3 13.09 3.66 22.80
CA THR A 3 13.29 3.94 21.38
C THR A 3 12.43 2.96 20.59
N HIS A 4 11.23 3.39 20.21
CA HIS A 4 10.46 2.69 19.18
C HIS A 4 11.27 2.74 17.90
N LYS A 5 12.05 1.69 17.66
CA LYS A 5 12.66 1.40 16.37
C LYS A 5 11.47 1.29 15.42
N LYS A 6 11.17 2.35 14.65
CA LYS A 6 10.24 2.26 13.52
C LYS A 6 10.82 1.18 12.63
N GLU A 7 10.28 -0.03 12.71
CA GLU A 7 10.64 -1.11 11.80
C GLU A 7 10.50 -0.56 10.39
N GLN A 8 11.59 -0.59 9.64
CA GLN A 8 11.60 -0.13 8.27
C GLN A 8 10.66 -1.04 7.50
N LEU A 9 9.60 -0.47 6.91
CA LEU A 9 8.59 -1.18 6.14
C LEU A 9 9.21 -1.70 4.84
N THR A 10 9.85 -2.86 4.92
CA THR A 10 10.38 -3.54 3.74
C THR A 10 9.27 -4.34 3.06
N PRO A 11 9.38 -4.60 1.75
CA PRO A 11 8.44 -5.49 1.06
C PRO A 11 8.30 -6.85 1.74
N ALA A 12 9.40 -7.44 2.21
CA ALA A 12 9.39 -8.73 2.88
C ALA A 12 8.55 -8.70 4.18
N HIS A 13 8.70 -7.65 4.99
CA HIS A 13 7.94 -7.48 6.24
C HIS A 13 6.43 -7.34 5.98
N ILE A 14 6.06 -6.53 4.99
CA ILE A 14 4.65 -6.34 4.62
C ILE A 14 4.08 -7.64 4.06
N GLN A 15 4.84 -8.36 3.22
CA GLN A 15 4.43 -9.65 2.69
C GLN A 15 4.18 -10.66 3.81
N GLU A 16 5.09 -10.77 4.78
CA GLU A 16 4.94 -11.68 5.92
C GLU A 16 3.67 -11.34 6.73
N LYS A 17 3.47 -10.06 7.08
CA LYS A 17 2.27 -9.61 7.79
C LYS A 17 0.97 -9.90 7.03
N LEU A 18 0.92 -9.60 5.73
CA LEU A 18 -0.27 -9.85 4.91
C LEU A 18 -0.53 -11.35 4.73
N MET A 19 0.52 -12.16 4.60
CA MET A 19 0.41 -13.62 4.55
C MET A 19 -0.14 -14.19 5.86
N ALA A 20 0.27 -13.66 7.01
CA ALA A 20 -0.26 -14.04 8.32
C ALA A 20 -1.73 -13.63 8.49
N LEU A 21 -2.12 -12.46 7.96
CA LEU A 21 -3.49 -11.96 8.04
C LEU A 21 -4.44 -12.59 7.01
N LYS A 22 -3.90 -13.18 5.94
CA LYS A 22 -4.66 -13.75 4.81
C LYS A 22 -5.85 -14.63 5.23
N PRO A 23 -5.73 -15.58 6.18
CA PRO A 23 -6.88 -16.39 6.59
C PRO A 23 -8.02 -15.55 7.18
N THR A 24 -7.71 -14.57 8.02
CA THR A 24 -8.69 -13.66 8.63
C THR A 24 -9.35 -12.78 7.57
N LEU A 25 -8.58 -12.28 6.60
CA LEU A 25 -9.15 -11.47 5.51
C LEU A 25 -10.11 -12.29 4.64
N LEU A 26 -9.74 -13.52 4.30
CA LEU A 26 -10.57 -14.41 3.48
C LEU A 26 -11.84 -14.90 4.18
N GLN A 27 -11.84 -14.94 5.52
CA GLN A 27 -13.04 -15.24 6.30
C GLN A 27 -13.97 -14.02 6.43
N GLY A 28 -13.41 -12.82 6.58
CA GLY A 28 -14.18 -11.59 6.82
C GLY A 28 -14.65 -10.87 5.56
N TYR A 29 -14.00 -11.09 4.42
CA TYR A 29 -14.23 -10.35 3.19
C TYR A 29 -14.24 -11.29 1.97
N PRO A 30 -15.11 -11.05 0.97
CA PRO A 30 -15.20 -11.88 -0.23
C PRO A 30 -14.07 -11.54 -1.23
N LEU A 31 -12.81 -11.53 -0.78
CA LEU A 31 -11.65 -11.19 -1.61
C LEU A 31 -11.42 -12.25 -2.70
N SER A 32 -11.19 -11.80 -3.93
CA SER A 32 -10.74 -12.61 -5.07
C SER A 32 -9.29 -12.33 -5.46
N TYR A 33 -8.73 -11.21 -5.02
CA TYR A 33 -7.36 -10.80 -5.29
C TYR A 33 -6.84 -9.97 -4.12
N LEU A 34 -5.57 -10.16 -3.79
CA LEU A 34 -4.86 -9.33 -2.83
C LEU A 34 -3.40 -9.22 -3.25
N ALA A 35 -2.93 -8.00 -3.41
CA ALA A 35 -1.53 -7.69 -3.64
C ALA A 35 -1.16 -6.39 -2.93
N PHE A 36 0.13 -6.11 -2.82
CA PHE A 36 0.61 -4.82 -2.35
C PHE A 36 1.77 -4.30 -3.20
N THR A 37 2.02 -3.00 -3.12
CA THR A 37 3.21 -2.38 -3.66
C THR A 37 3.65 -1.22 -2.78
N ILE A 38 4.94 -0.91 -2.86
CA ILE A 38 5.55 0.20 -2.13
C ILE A 38 6.05 1.19 -3.16
N VAL A 39 5.62 2.44 -3.03
CA VAL A 39 6.00 3.53 -3.94
C VAL A 39 6.76 4.57 -3.13
N THR A 40 7.98 4.84 -3.53
CA THR A 40 8.75 5.96 -3.00
C THR A 40 8.53 7.17 -3.88
N ARG A 41 8.06 8.26 -3.29
CA ARG A 41 7.88 9.55 -3.95
C ARG A 41 8.88 10.56 -3.41
N GLN A 42 9.37 11.41 -4.29
CA GLN A 42 10.22 12.54 -3.96
C GLN A 42 9.49 13.83 -4.35
N ALA A 43 9.40 14.77 -3.42
CA ALA A 43 9.06 16.15 -3.76
C ALA A 43 10.31 16.80 -4.32
N ILE A 44 10.24 17.26 -5.57
CA ILE A 44 11.34 17.93 -6.26
C ILE A 44 10.92 19.37 -6.52
N ASP A 45 11.78 20.31 -6.14
CA ASP A 45 11.65 21.69 -6.56
C ASP A 45 12.30 21.89 -7.94
N HIS A 46 11.46 22.12 -8.95
CA HIS A 46 11.90 22.38 -10.32
C HIS A 46 12.09 23.88 -10.62
N THR A 47 11.87 24.77 -9.64
CA THR A 47 11.96 26.23 -9.86
C THR A 47 13.38 26.78 -9.74
N VAL A 48 14.36 25.94 -9.39
CA VAL A 48 15.75 26.36 -9.24
C VAL A 48 16.35 26.69 -10.61
N ALA A 49 16.66 27.97 -10.81
CA ALA A 49 17.07 28.58 -12.08
C ALA A 49 18.41 28.09 -12.69
N LYS A 50 18.96 26.95 -12.23
CA LYS A 50 20.26 26.41 -12.67
C LYS A 50 20.22 24.94 -13.08
N GLY A 51 19.04 24.34 -13.26
CA GLY A 51 18.93 22.94 -13.69
C GLY A 51 19.36 21.93 -12.62
N GLU A 52 19.49 22.38 -11.36
CA GLU A 52 19.72 21.51 -10.21
C GLU A 52 18.35 21.15 -9.62
N GLU A 53 17.98 19.87 -9.70
CA GLU A 53 16.81 19.33 -9.02
C GLU A 53 17.10 19.26 -7.52
N VAL A 54 16.31 19.96 -6.70
CA VAL A 54 16.42 19.89 -5.24
C VAL A 54 15.34 18.98 -4.71
N ILE A 55 15.73 17.88 -4.06
CA ILE A 55 14.80 17.00 -3.36
C ILE A 55 14.40 17.69 -2.05
N LEU A 56 13.14 18.13 -1.97
CA LEU A 56 12.54 18.78 -0.80
C LEU A 56 12.13 17.75 0.28
N GLY A 57 11.87 16.52 -0.13
CA GLY A 57 11.50 15.44 0.78
C GLY A 57 11.25 14.15 0.04
N GLU A 58 11.32 13.04 0.76
CA GLU A 58 11.03 11.70 0.27
C GLU A 58 10.06 11.02 1.24
N TRP A 59 9.03 10.38 0.71
CA TRP A 59 8.12 9.56 1.49
C TRP A 59 7.76 8.27 0.75
N THR A 60 7.39 7.27 1.54
CA THR A 60 7.02 5.95 1.06
C THR A 60 5.53 5.73 1.30
N GLU A 61 4.83 5.30 0.26
CA GLU A 61 3.41 5.00 0.29
C GLU A 61 3.22 3.49 0.11
N LEU A 62 2.39 2.89 0.97
CA LEU A 62 1.97 1.50 0.85
C LEU A 62 0.59 1.45 0.18
N TYR A 63 0.53 0.80 -0.97
CA TYR A 63 -0.72 0.52 -1.68
C TYR A 63 -1.08 -0.95 -1.52
N ILE A 64 -2.31 -1.20 -1.11
CA ILE A 64 -2.91 -2.53 -1.12
C ILE A 64 -3.95 -2.59 -2.24
N ILE A 65 -3.78 -3.57 -3.12
CA ILE A 65 -4.60 -3.78 -4.30
C ILE A 65 -5.51 -4.96 -4.01
N VAL A 66 -6.81 -4.74 -4.08
CA VAL A 66 -7.81 -5.78 -3.80
C VAL A 66 -8.75 -5.96 -4.98
N ASP A 67 -9.32 -7.14 -5.07
CA ASP A 67 -10.52 -7.36 -5.86
C ASP A 67 -11.47 -8.23 -5.05
N PHE A 68 -12.76 -8.12 -5.34
CA PHE A 68 -13.81 -8.80 -4.59
C PHE A 68 -14.65 -9.63 -5.54
N LYS A 69 -15.13 -10.78 -5.05
CA LYS A 69 -16.04 -11.67 -5.81
C LYS A 69 -17.41 -11.03 -6.03
N GLU A 70 -17.78 -10.08 -5.18
CA GLU A 70 -19.06 -9.39 -5.17
C GLU A 70 -18.91 -7.92 -4.72
N ALA A 71 -19.98 -7.13 -4.81
CA ALA A 71 -19.93 -5.72 -4.44
C ALA A 71 -19.86 -5.53 -2.91
N VAL A 72 -18.88 -4.76 -2.45
CA VAL A 72 -18.50 -4.65 -1.02
C VAL A 72 -18.53 -3.19 -0.52
N GLY A 73 -19.67 -2.52 -0.59
CA GLY A 73 -19.83 -1.08 -0.29
C GLY A 73 -19.04 -0.55 0.93
N TRP A 74 -19.62 -0.57 2.12
CA TRP A 74 -18.93 -0.09 3.34
C TRP A 74 -17.81 -1.01 3.84
N GLN A 75 -17.83 -2.27 3.41
CA GLN A 75 -16.81 -3.26 3.76
C GLN A 75 -15.42 -2.87 3.22
N PHE A 76 -15.35 -2.14 2.11
CA PHE A 76 -14.10 -1.60 1.58
C PHE A 76 -13.37 -0.72 2.61
N TYR A 77 -14.07 0.25 3.22
CA TYR A 77 -13.48 1.15 4.21
C TYR A 77 -13.13 0.42 5.52
N LYS A 78 -13.94 -0.56 5.91
CA LYS A 78 -13.62 -1.42 7.07
C LYS A 78 -12.35 -2.22 6.84
N LEU A 79 -12.18 -2.79 5.64
CA LEU A 79 -10.96 -3.50 5.27
C LEU A 79 -9.74 -2.58 5.33
N GLN A 80 -9.85 -1.36 4.79
CA GLN A 80 -8.76 -0.39 4.88
C GLN A 80 -8.37 -0.09 6.33
N ALA A 81 -9.35 0.15 7.21
CA ALA A 81 -9.10 0.38 8.62
C ALA A 81 -8.45 -0.83 9.30
N THR A 82 -8.91 -2.06 9.02
CA THR A 82 -8.31 -3.30 9.52
C THR A 82 -6.84 -3.43 9.08
N LEU A 83 -6.53 -3.09 7.83
CA LEU A 83 -5.16 -3.16 7.31
C LEU A 83 -4.24 -2.11 7.96
N ILE A 84 -4.73 -0.89 8.19
CA ILE A 84 -3.98 0.18 8.88
C ILE A 84 -3.66 -0.25 10.30
N ASP A 85 -4.66 -0.76 11.03
CA ASP A 85 -4.48 -1.21 12.41
C ASP A 85 -3.52 -2.41 12.49
N TYR A 86 -3.66 -3.39 11.60
CA TYR A 86 -2.78 -4.55 11.64
C TYR A 86 -1.34 -4.25 11.21
N LEU A 87 -1.16 -3.47 10.15
CA LEU A 87 0.17 -3.16 9.60
C LEU A 87 0.86 -2.05 10.39
N GLN A 88 0.12 -1.28 11.21
CA GLN A 88 0.60 -0.14 11.98
C GLN A 88 1.26 0.92 11.08
N THR A 89 0.67 1.13 9.90
CA THR A 89 1.11 2.08 8.89
C THR A 89 -0.07 2.59 8.08
N GLU A 90 0.06 3.77 7.49
CA GLU A 90 -0.92 4.25 6.51
C GLU A 90 -0.95 3.32 5.29
N VAL A 91 -2.17 3.05 4.81
CA VAL A 91 -2.44 2.16 3.68
C VAL A 91 -3.41 2.86 2.74
N SER A 92 -3.01 2.97 1.49
CA SER A 92 -3.92 3.31 0.40
C SER A 92 -4.53 2.03 -0.16
N LEU A 93 -5.81 1.80 0.11
CA LEU A 93 -6.54 0.67 -0.44
C LEU A 93 -7.12 1.05 -1.81
N ILE A 94 -6.86 0.25 -2.83
CA ILE A 94 -7.38 0.46 -4.18
C ILE A 94 -7.90 -0.85 -4.78
N THR A 95 -8.86 -0.74 -5.70
CA THR A 95 -9.36 -1.91 -6.43
C THR A 95 -8.47 -2.24 -7.62
N LYS A 96 -8.41 -3.52 -8.01
CA LYS A 96 -7.66 -4.02 -9.18
C LYS A 96 -8.09 -3.34 -10.48
N THR A 97 -9.35 -2.95 -10.56
CA THR A 97 -9.97 -2.25 -11.70
C THR A 97 -9.93 -0.73 -11.57
N SER A 98 -9.37 -0.18 -10.49
CA SER A 98 -9.28 1.27 -10.32
C SER A 98 -8.48 1.89 -11.48
N PRO A 99 -9.00 2.95 -12.13
CA PRO A 99 -8.27 3.67 -13.18
C PRO A 99 -6.95 4.26 -12.66
N ASP A 100 -6.85 4.51 -11.35
CA ASP A 100 -5.64 4.96 -10.68
C ASP A 100 -4.53 3.89 -10.66
N ARG A 101 -4.80 2.65 -11.06
CA ARG A 101 -3.76 1.61 -11.16
C ARG A 101 -2.78 1.85 -12.31
N GLY A 102 -3.14 2.64 -13.32
CA GLY A 102 -2.34 2.84 -14.53
C GLY A 102 -0.94 3.43 -14.29
N TRP A 103 -0.75 4.19 -13.20
CA TRP A 103 0.57 4.68 -12.80
C TRP A 103 1.33 3.67 -11.93
N ILE A 104 0.62 2.92 -11.08
CA ILE A 104 1.21 1.85 -10.24
C ILE A 104 1.84 0.76 -11.10
N SER A 105 1.15 0.31 -12.16
CA SER A 105 1.64 -0.77 -13.03
C SER A 105 2.86 -0.38 -13.87
N LYS A 106 3.07 0.91 -14.11
CA LYS A 106 4.20 1.41 -14.91
C LYS A 106 5.46 1.55 -14.08
N GLN A 107 5.32 1.80 -12.78
CA GLN A 107 6.45 2.13 -11.89
C GLN A 107 6.82 1.00 -10.93
N THR A 108 5.90 0.06 -10.66
CA THR A 108 6.14 -0.98 -9.65
C THR A 108 5.52 -2.32 -10.02
N LYS A 109 6.21 -3.42 -9.67
CA LYS A 109 5.66 -4.78 -9.76
C LYS A 109 4.96 -5.11 -8.44
N PRO A 110 3.65 -5.41 -8.43
CA PRO A 110 2.95 -5.77 -7.21
C PRO A 110 3.38 -7.14 -6.70
N TYR A 111 3.37 -7.29 -5.38
CA TYR A 111 3.59 -8.54 -4.67
C TYR A 111 2.24 -9.20 -4.42
N GLU A 112 1.96 -10.30 -5.13
CA GLU A 112 0.68 -11.01 -5.03
C GLU A 112 0.64 -11.94 -3.81
N ILE A 113 -0.51 -11.95 -3.13
CA ILE A 113 -0.79 -12.70 -1.90
C ILE A 113 -1.90 -13.73 -2.13
N ILE A 114 -2.93 -13.36 -2.92
CA ILE A 114 -4.07 -14.20 -3.32
C ILE A 114 -4.22 -14.12 -4.83
#